data_AF-A0A4V1BRR6-F1
#
_entry.id   AF-A0A4V1BRR6-F1
#
_cell.length_a   1.000
_cell.length_b   1.000
_cell.length_c   1.000
_cell.angle_alpha   90.00
_cell.angle_beta   90.00
_cell.angle_gamma   90.00
#
_symmetry.space_group_name_H-M   'P 1'
#
loop_
_entity.id
_entity.type
_entity.pdbx_description
1 polymer ?
#
loop_
_entity_poly.entity_id
_entity_poly.type
_entity_poly.pdbx_seq_one_letter_code
_entity_poly.pdbx_strand_id
1 'polypeptide(L)'
;MLTLLAKFFKALNSESSPRQIALAVALGMIVGLTPTLSLHNVLLLLIAFLLRINLSAFFVSIAVFSILSLLLATPMALLGDSLLLSQHLQAFWQSLYQVDVLKLAHFHNTLTLGSLVSAIIAFIPVYFLATLLVQRYRHHMMQFIERFKVVQMLKGSRFYKVYQSLSGEGSL
;
A
#
# COMPACT_ATOMS: atom_id res chain seq x y z
N MET A 1 -22.14 -10.21 14.52
CA MET A 1 -21.61 -9.06 13.75
C MET A 1 -20.16 -8.74 14.14
N LEU A 2 -19.89 -8.32 15.38
CA LEU A 2 -18.52 -8.03 15.87
C LEU A 2 -17.53 -9.20 15.75
N THR A 3 -17.98 -10.44 15.95
CA THR A 3 -17.16 -11.66 15.82
C THR A 3 -16.77 -12.00 14.38
N LEU A 4 -17.62 -11.68 13.40
CA LEU A 4 -17.30 -11.81 11.98
C LEU A 4 -16.27 -10.76 11.57
N LEU A 5 -16.45 -9.52 12.04
CA LEU A 5 -15.49 -8.44 11.83
C LEU A 5 -14.12 -8.77 12.45
N ALA A 6 -14.10 -9.31 13.68
CA ALA A 6 -12.88 -9.75 14.34
C ALA A 6 -12.20 -10.93 13.62
N LYS A 7 -12.97 -11.92 13.14
CA LYS A 7 -12.45 -13.02 12.31
C LYS A 7 -11.91 -12.53 10.96
N PHE A 8 -12.56 -11.53 10.35
CA PHE A 8 -12.10 -10.88 9.12
C PHE A 8 -10.78 -10.15 9.33
N PHE A 9 -10.67 -9.29 10.35
CA PHE A 9 -9.41 -8.62 10.70
C PHE A 9 -8.31 -9.60 11.12
N LYS A 10 -8.65 -10.69 11.79
CA LYS A 10 -7.69 -11.74 12.18
C LYS A 10 -7.18 -12.55 10.98
N ALA A 11 -8.06 -12.90 10.03
CA ALA A 11 -7.65 -13.55 8.79
C ALA A 11 -6.73 -12.64 7.96
N LEU A 12 -7.03 -11.34 7.93
CA LEU A 12 -6.22 -10.30 7.27
C LEU A 12 -4.85 -10.09 7.89
N ASN A 13 -4.73 -10.32 9.19
CA ASN A 13 -3.50 -10.11 9.96
C ASN A 13 -2.83 -11.42 10.41
N SER A 14 -3.17 -12.55 9.77
CA SER A 14 -2.46 -13.82 9.97
C SER A 14 -0.96 -13.63 9.73
N GLU A 15 -0.12 -14.42 10.42
CA GLU A 15 1.34 -14.28 10.42
C GLU A 15 1.89 -14.06 9.01
N SER A 16 2.17 -12.80 8.69
CA SER A 16 2.55 -12.40 7.35
C SER A 16 4.05 -12.36 7.31
N SER A 17 4.66 -13.02 6.33
CA SER A 17 6.10 -12.97 6.15
C SER A 17 6.56 -11.51 5.95
N PRO A 18 7.79 -11.13 6.36
CA PRO A 18 8.31 -9.77 6.13
C PRO A 18 8.19 -9.34 4.65
N ARG A 19 8.33 -10.29 3.73
CA ARG A 19 8.17 -10.08 2.28
C ARG A 19 6.73 -9.75 1.88
N GLN A 20 5.72 -10.38 2.48
CA GLN A 20 4.31 -10.04 2.22
C GLN A 20 3.94 -8.65 2.73
N ILE A 21 4.49 -8.25 3.88
CA ILE A 21 4.32 -6.89 4.41
C ILE A 21 5.02 -5.89 3.49
N ALA A 22 6.25 -6.18 3.07
CA ALA A 22 6.99 -5.32 2.14
C ALA A 22 6.28 -5.18 0.78
N LEU A 23 5.69 -6.26 0.26
CA LEU A 23 4.89 -6.22 -0.97
C LEU A 23 3.64 -5.34 -0.78
N ALA A 24 2.96 -5.47 0.36
CA ALA A 24 1.85 -4.59 0.71
C ALA A 24 2.26 -3.11 0.78
N VAL A 25 3.44 -2.81 1.33
CA VAL A 25 3.98 -1.44 1.36
C VAL A 25 4.25 -0.92 -0.04
N ALA A 26 4.92 -1.71 -0.88
CA ALA A 26 5.27 -1.30 -2.25
C ALA A 26 4.03 -1.13 -3.15
N LEU A 27 3.03 -2.01 -3.03
CA LEU A 27 1.75 -1.86 -3.75
C LEU A 27 0.94 -0.67 -3.21
N GLY A 28 0.88 -0.50 -1.89
CA GLY A 28 0.21 0.61 -1.24
C GLY A 28 0.85 1.95 -1.59
N MET A 29 2.16 1.98 -1.84
CA MET A 29 2.85 3.15 -2.36
C MET A 29 2.34 3.56 -3.73
N ILE A 30 2.16 2.63 -4.68
CA ILE A 30 1.67 3.00 -6.01
C ILE A 30 0.27 3.61 -5.92
N VAL A 31 -0.62 3.00 -5.12
CA VAL A 31 -1.97 3.52 -4.92
C VAL A 31 -1.96 4.85 -4.15
N GLY A 32 -1.06 5.00 -3.17
CA GLY A 32 -0.97 6.22 -2.35
C GLY A 32 -0.35 7.40 -3.09
N LEU A 33 0.64 7.16 -3.96
CA LEU A 33 1.33 8.21 -4.71
C LEU A 33 0.54 8.71 -5.92
N THR A 34 -0.34 7.88 -6.48
CA THR A 34 -1.12 8.26 -7.67
C THR A 34 -2.53 8.78 -7.30
N PRO A 35 -3.13 9.67 -8.11
CA PRO A 35 -4.49 10.15 -7.88
C PRO A 35 -5.52 9.03 -7.77
N THR A 36 -6.34 9.08 -6.71
CA THR A 36 -7.12 7.93 -6.20
C THR A 36 -8.16 7.37 -7.17
N LEU A 37 -8.77 8.19 -8.03
CA LEU A 37 -9.83 7.78 -8.95
C LEU A 37 -9.30 7.47 -10.36
N SER A 38 -8.41 6.50 -10.48
CA SER A 38 -7.85 6.07 -11.77
C SER A 38 -7.99 4.56 -11.99
N LEU A 39 -8.13 4.13 -13.24
CA LEU A 39 -8.29 2.71 -13.60
C LEU A 39 -7.18 1.81 -13.02
N HIS A 40 -5.93 2.27 -13.05
CA HIS A 40 -4.80 1.49 -12.53
C HIS A 40 -4.88 1.27 -11.01
N ASN A 41 -5.45 2.20 -10.25
CA ASN A 41 -5.62 2.06 -8.80
C ASN A 41 -6.68 1.03 -8.44
N VAL A 42 -7.76 0.96 -9.21
CA VAL A 42 -8.77 -0.09 -9.07
C VAL A 42 -8.16 -1.47 -9.37
N LEU A 43 -7.38 -1.57 -10.45
CA LEU A 43 -6.68 -2.81 -10.80
C LEU A 43 -5.67 -3.23 -9.72
N LEU A 44 -4.88 -2.30 -9.20
CA LEU A 44 -3.91 -2.58 -8.13
C LEU A 44 -4.59 -2.99 -6.83
N LEU A 45 -5.73 -2.40 -6.50
CA LEU A 45 -6.53 -2.79 -5.34
C LEU A 45 -7.08 -4.21 -5.53
N LEU A 46 -7.59 -4.57 -6.72
CA LEU A 46 -7.99 -5.95 -7.03
C LEU A 46 -6.82 -6.92 -6.93
N ILE A 47 -5.66 -6.57 -7.48
CA ILE A 47 -4.43 -7.36 -7.36
C ILE A 47 -4.05 -7.52 -5.90
N ALA A 48 -4.14 -6.47 -5.07
CA ALA A 48 -3.85 -6.52 -3.65
C ALA A 48 -4.78 -7.47 -2.88
N PHE A 49 -6.05 -7.60 -3.29
CA PHE A 49 -6.97 -8.59 -2.70
C PHE A 49 -6.73 -10.02 -3.17
N LEU A 50 -6.26 -10.20 -4.41
CA LEU A 50 -5.92 -11.51 -4.97
C LEU A 50 -4.59 -12.04 -4.40
N LEU A 51 -3.61 -11.14 -4.23
CA LEU A 51 -2.36 -11.47 -3.59
C LEU A 51 -2.60 -11.64 -2.08
N ARG A 52 -2.12 -12.74 -1.51
CA ARG A 52 -2.19 -12.98 -0.06
C ARG A 52 -1.19 -12.11 0.70
N ILE A 53 -1.36 -10.79 0.63
CA ILE A 53 -0.54 -9.77 1.31
C ILE A 53 -1.21 -9.28 2.59
N ASN A 54 -0.46 -8.58 3.44
CA ASN A 54 -1.02 -7.95 4.64
C ASN A 54 -1.79 -6.67 4.27
N LEU A 55 -3.12 -6.74 4.23
CA LEU A 55 -3.93 -5.58 3.83
C LEU A 55 -3.86 -4.42 4.83
N SER A 56 -3.61 -4.68 6.11
CA SER A 56 -3.42 -3.60 7.09
C SER A 56 -2.20 -2.76 6.73
N ALA A 57 -1.07 -3.41 6.39
CA ALA A 57 0.14 -2.73 5.93
C ALA A 57 -0.10 -1.99 4.60
N PHE A 58 -0.89 -2.58 3.69
CA PHE A 58 -1.26 -1.95 2.42
C PHE A 58 -2.02 -0.64 2.63
N PHE A 59 -3.11 -0.65 3.42
CA PHE A 59 -3.91 0.55 3.68
C PHE A 59 -3.14 1.62 4.48
N VAL A 60 -2.33 1.21 5.45
CA VAL A 60 -1.44 2.15 6.17
C VAL A 60 -0.46 2.80 5.21
N SER A 61 0.11 2.03 4.29
CA SER A 61 1.05 2.55 3.29
C SER A 61 0.36 3.51 2.33
N ILE A 62 -0.87 3.22 1.87
CA ILE A 62 -1.66 4.18 1.08
C ILE A 62 -1.75 5.52 1.82
N ALA A 63 -2.18 5.52 3.08
CA ALA A 63 -2.32 6.75 3.85
C ALA A 63 -0.99 7.54 3.96
N VAL A 64 0.11 6.85 4.27
CA VAL A 64 1.44 7.48 4.40
C VAL A 64 1.90 8.06 3.07
N PHE A 65 1.80 7.28 1.98
CA PHE A 65 2.25 7.72 0.67
C PHE A 65 1.32 8.76 0.03
N SER A 66 0.02 8.78 0.38
CA SER A 66 -0.88 9.87 -0.02
C SER A 66 -0.56 11.20 0.64
N ILE A 67 -0.02 11.21 1.86
CA ILE A 67 0.52 12.44 2.44
C ILE A 67 1.81 12.83 1.72
N LEU A 68 2.67 11.84 1.43
CA LEU A 68 3.93 12.09 0.73
C LEU A 68 3.73 12.58 -0.71
N SER A 69 2.65 12.18 -1.37
CA SER A 69 2.34 12.59 -2.75
C SER A 69 2.12 14.09 -2.86
N LEU A 70 1.62 14.75 -1.81
CA LEU A 70 1.46 16.20 -1.76
C LEU A 70 2.81 16.92 -1.88
N LEU A 71 3.86 16.37 -1.27
CA LEU A 71 5.21 16.90 -1.35
C LEU A 71 5.88 16.59 -2.70
N LEU A 72 5.60 15.42 -3.26
CA LEU A 72 6.17 14.94 -4.53
C LEU A 72 5.39 15.39 -5.77
N ALA A 73 4.27 16.10 -5.61
CA ALA A 73 3.37 16.44 -6.69
C ALA A 73 4.05 17.22 -7.82
N THR A 74 4.82 18.25 -7.49
CA THR A 74 5.53 19.08 -8.49
C THR A 74 6.53 18.28 -9.32
N PRO A 75 7.53 17.57 -8.74
CA PRO A 75 8.48 16.81 -9.54
C PRO A 75 7.80 15.67 -10.33
N MET A 76 6.75 15.05 -9.79
CA MET A 76 5.97 14.04 -10.53
C MET A 76 5.26 14.65 -11.73
N ALA A 77 4.61 15.81 -11.57
CA ALA A 77 3.93 16.50 -12.67
C ALA A 77 4.91 16.90 -13.78
N LEU A 78 6.11 17.41 -13.43
CA LEU A 78 7.15 17.73 -14.40
C LEU A 78 7.63 16.50 -15.19
N LEU A 79 7.79 15.37 -14.51
CA LEU A 79 8.14 14.11 -15.17
C LEU A 79 7.03 13.69 -16.15
N GLY A 80 5.77 13.75 -15.74
CA GLY A 80 4.65 13.45 -16.62
C GLY A 80 4.54 14.39 -17.83
N ASP A 81 4.80 15.67 -17.62
CA ASP A 81 4.84 16.67 -18.69
C ASP A 81 5.93 16.34 -19.73
N SER A 82 7.15 16.03 -19.26
CA SER A 82 8.25 15.63 -20.15
C SER A 82 7.94 14.38 -20.98
N LEU A 83 7.15 13.44 -20.44
CA LEU A 83 6.76 12.22 -21.14
C LEU A 83 5.66 12.47 -22.18
N LEU A 84 4.71 13.36 -21.88
CA LEU A 84 3.61 13.70 -22.78
C LEU A 84 4.06 14.60 -23.94
N LEU A 85 4.99 15.52 -23.69
CA LEU A 85 5.52 16.45 -24.69
C LEU A 85 6.64 15.85 -25.56
N SER A 86 7.15 14.66 -25.21
CA SER A 86 8.19 13.99 -25.98
C SER A 86 7.67 13.59 -27.37
N GLN A 87 8.31 14.13 -28.41
CA GLN A 87 7.99 13.81 -29.81
C GLN A 87 8.11 12.32 -30.12
N HIS A 88 9.06 11.62 -29.49
CA HIS A 88 9.27 10.18 -29.68
C HIS A 88 8.12 9.33 -29.13
N LEU A 89 7.38 9.83 -28.14
CA LEU A 89 6.27 9.13 -27.50
C LEU A 89 4.90 9.50 -28.10
N GLN A 90 4.85 10.50 -28.99
CA GLN A 90 3.59 11.01 -29.53
C GLN A 90 2.77 9.94 -30.27
N ALA A 91 3.42 9.13 -31.11
CA ALA A 91 2.76 8.02 -31.82
C ALA A 91 2.23 6.95 -30.85
N PHE A 92 2.98 6.66 -29.78
CA PHE A 92 2.55 5.74 -28.72
C PHE A 92 1.28 6.27 -28.03
N TRP A 93 1.29 7.53 -27.58
CA TRP A 93 0.13 8.14 -26.93
C TRP A 93 -1.10 8.18 -27.84
N GLN A 94 -0.91 8.54 -29.11
CA GLN A 94 -1.99 8.54 -30.10
C GLN A 94 -2.61 7.15 -30.25
N SER A 95 -1.81 6.10 -30.38
CA SER A 95 -2.31 4.72 -30.46
C SER A 95 -3.04 4.29 -29.19
N LEU A 96 -2.53 4.68 -28.02
CA LEU A 96 -3.09 4.33 -26.72
C LEU A 96 -4.47 4.95 -26.50
N TYR A 97 -4.66 6.20 -26.93
CA TYR A 97 -5.92 6.93 -26.77
C TYR A 97 -7.02 6.55 -27.78
N GLN A 98 -6.71 5.74 -28.79
CA GLN A 98 -7.75 5.14 -29.65
C GLN A 98 -8.57 4.08 -28.90
N VAL A 99 -8.06 3.54 -27.79
CA VAL A 99 -8.76 2.56 -26.97
C VAL A 99 -9.57 3.28 -25.88
N ASP A 100 -10.89 3.24 -25.98
CA ASP A 100 -11.78 3.97 -25.06
C ASP A 100 -11.60 3.59 -23.59
N VAL A 101 -11.38 2.30 -23.31
CA VAL A 101 -11.15 1.81 -21.93
C VAL A 101 -9.91 2.44 -21.30
N LEU A 102 -8.87 2.71 -22.08
CA LEU A 102 -7.62 3.30 -21.58
C LEU A 102 -7.75 4.79 -21.25
N LYS A 103 -8.81 5.46 -21.74
CA LYS A 103 -9.10 6.84 -21.34
C LYS A 103 -9.44 6.95 -19.85
N LEU A 104 -10.01 5.90 -19.24
CA LEU A 104 -10.28 5.82 -17.80
C LEU A 104 -9.01 5.75 -16.95
N ALA A 105 -7.85 5.44 -17.54
CA ALA A 105 -6.58 5.47 -16.83
C ALA A 105 -6.02 6.89 -16.65
N HIS A 106 -6.64 7.90 -17.30
CA HIS A 106 -6.25 9.31 -17.17
C HIS A 106 -4.76 9.59 -17.43
N PHE A 107 -4.10 8.80 -18.29
CA PHE A 107 -2.67 9.01 -18.63
C PHE A 107 -2.38 10.34 -19.32
N HIS A 108 -3.40 11.06 -19.80
CA HIS A 108 -3.27 12.43 -20.33
C HIS A 108 -3.01 13.47 -19.23
N ASN A 109 -3.25 13.12 -17.97
CA ASN A 109 -2.98 13.98 -16.82
C ASN A 109 -1.51 13.82 -16.40
N THR A 110 -0.75 14.92 -16.46
CA THR A 110 0.70 14.95 -16.16
C THR A 110 1.01 14.39 -14.77
N LEU A 111 0.26 14.79 -13.75
CA LEU A 111 0.44 14.30 -12.39
C LEU A 111 0.17 12.79 -12.30
N THR A 112 -0.89 12.30 -12.94
CA THR A 112 -1.27 10.87 -12.92
C THR A 112 -0.21 10.01 -13.60
N LEU A 113 0.22 10.40 -14.79
CA LEU A 113 1.26 9.68 -15.53
C LEU A 113 2.60 9.71 -14.79
N GLY A 114 3.03 10.90 -14.38
CA GLY A 114 4.32 11.08 -13.75
C GLY A 114 4.41 10.38 -12.40
N SER A 115 3.35 10.46 -11.58
CA SER A 115 3.30 9.73 -10.31
C SER A 115 3.31 8.22 -10.50
N LEU A 116 2.62 7.69 -11.51
CA LEU A 116 2.62 6.26 -11.82
C LEU A 116 4.01 5.78 -12.24
N VAL A 117 4.66 6.50 -13.16
CA VAL A 117 6.02 6.15 -13.62
C VAL A 117 7.02 6.24 -12.47
N SER A 118 6.98 7.30 -11.67
CA SER A 118 7.82 7.43 -10.48
C SER A 118 7.58 6.28 -9.49
N ALA A 119 6.32 5.90 -9.24
CA ALA A 119 5.99 4.82 -8.33
C ALA A 119 6.46 3.45 -8.85
N ILE A 120 6.36 3.20 -10.17
CA ILE A 120 6.88 1.97 -10.80
C ILE A 120 8.41 1.89 -10.64
N ILE A 121 9.12 2.99 -10.91
CA ILE A 121 10.58 3.06 -10.73
C ILE A 121 10.96 2.85 -9.26
N ALA A 122 10.21 3.47 -8.34
CA ALA A 122 10.44 3.36 -6.90
C ALA A 122 10.00 2.00 -6.30
N PHE A 123 9.25 1.17 -7.03
CA PHE A 123 8.65 -0.05 -6.49
C PHE A 123 9.71 -1.01 -5.95
N ILE A 124 10.73 -1.30 -6.76
CA ILE A 124 11.82 -2.23 -6.40
C ILE A 124 12.60 -1.73 -5.18
N PRO A 125 13.15 -0.49 -5.16
CA PRO A 125 13.90 -0.03 -3.99
C PRO A 125 13.03 0.05 -2.73
N VAL A 126 11.76 0.45 -2.83
CA VAL A 126 10.86 0.51 -1.68
C VAL A 126 10.50 -0.88 -1.16
N TYR A 127 10.34 -1.88 -2.03
CA TYR A 127 10.14 -3.27 -1.61
C TYR A 127 11.32 -3.80 -0.78
N PHE A 128 12.56 -3.59 -1.24
CA PHE A 128 13.74 -4.03 -0.51
C PHE A 128 13.93 -3.27 0.80
N LEU A 129 13.74 -1.95 0.77
CA LEU A 129 13.82 -1.10 1.96
C LEU A 129 12.76 -1.50 3.00
N ALA A 130 11.51 -1.71 2.57
CA ALA A 130 10.45 -2.18 3.45
C ALA A 130 10.76 -3.57 4.02
N THR A 131 11.30 -4.49 3.21
CA THR A 131 11.71 -5.82 3.69
C THR A 131 12.77 -5.70 4.79
N LEU A 132 13.78 -4.87 4.59
CA LEU A 132 14.85 -4.63 5.57
C LEU A 132 14.31 -3.99 6.85
N LEU A 133 13.45 -2.97 6.73
CA LEU A 133 12.83 -2.31 7.88
C LEU A 133 11.95 -3.27 8.69
N VAL A 134 11.12 -4.07 8.03
CA VAL A 134 10.24 -5.05 8.69
C VAL A 134 11.05 -6.15 9.37
N GLN A 135 12.13 -6.63 8.75
CA GLN A 135 13.04 -7.61 9.35
C GLN A 135 13.73 -7.05 10.59
N ARG A 136 14.30 -5.83 10.50
CA ARG A 136 14.91 -5.14 11.65
C ARG A 136 13.91 -4.92 12.77
N TYR A 137 12.71 -4.46 12.42
CA TYR A 137 11.62 -4.23 13.37
C TYR A 137 11.22 -5.52 14.10
N ARG A 138 11.05 -6.64 13.40
CA ARG A 138 10.73 -7.92 14.07
C ARG A 138 11.83 -8.36 15.04
N HIS A 139 13.08 -8.17 14.65
CA HIS A 139 14.22 -8.61 15.46
C HIS A 139 14.49 -7.70 16.68
N HIS A 140 14.20 -6.39 16.61
CA HIS A 140 14.52 -5.41 17.66
C HIS A 140 13.30 -4.82 18.38
N MET A 141 12.17 -4.64 17.71
CA MET A 141 11.03 -3.88 18.24
C MET A 141 9.90 -4.71 18.85
N MET A 142 9.88 -6.03 18.66
CA MET A 142 8.89 -6.89 19.34
C MET A 142 9.05 -6.79 20.87
N GLN A 143 10.29 -6.61 21.37
CA GLN A 143 10.58 -6.37 22.79
C GLN A 143 10.30 -4.93 23.26
N PHE A 144 10.23 -3.95 22.35
CA PHE A 144 10.08 -2.53 22.69
C PHE A 144 8.61 -2.09 22.66
N ILE A 145 7.79 -2.68 21.79
CA ILE A 145 6.36 -2.37 21.66
C ILE A 145 5.54 -2.97 22.79
N GLU A 146 5.95 -4.11 23.34
CA GLU A 146 5.37 -4.64 24.58
C GLU A 146 5.58 -3.71 25.79
N ARG A 147 6.54 -2.80 25.71
CA ARG A 147 6.84 -1.81 26.76
C ARG A 147 6.07 -0.49 26.60
N PHE A 148 5.41 -0.24 25.46
CA PHE A 148 4.62 0.98 25.27
C PHE A 148 3.32 0.90 26.09
N LYS A 149 3.12 1.84 27.03
CA LYS A 149 1.95 1.89 27.93
C LYS A 149 0.60 1.89 27.20
N VAL A 150 0.53 2.45 25.99
CA VAL A 150 -0.68 2.44 25.14
C VAL A 150 -1.03 1.01 24.69
N VAL A 151 -0.02 0.20 24.37
CA VAL A 151 -0.20 -1.22 24.00
C VAL A 151 -0.62 -2.04 25.22
N GLN A 152 -0.07 -1.75 26.40
CA GLN A 152 -0.48 -2.39 27.66
C GLN A 152 -1.92 -2.00 28.07
N MET A 153 -2.34 -0.75 27.87
CA MET A 153 -3.72 -0.29 28.09
C MET A 153 -4.70 -0.93 27.10
N LEU A 154 -4.32 -1.06 25.82
CA LEU A 154 -5.13 -1.74 24.82
C LEU A 154 -5.24 -3.25 25.10
N LYS A 155 -4.17 -3.91 25.55
CA LYS A 155 -4.18 -5.31 26.04
C LYS A 155 -5.05 -5.49 27.30
N GLY A 156 -5.17 -4.46 28.14
CA GLY A 156 -6.06 -4.44 29.31
C GLY A 156 -7.54 -4.17 28.98
N SER A 157 -7.85 -3.69 27.78
CA SER A 157 -9.23 -3.41 27.37
C SER A 157 -10.01 -4.71 27.11
N ARG A 158 -11.33 -4.70 27.38
CA ARG A 158 -12.21 -5.88 27.17
C ARG A 158 -12.16 -6.44 25.75
N PHE A 159 -11.78 -5.61 24.77
CA PHE A 159 -11.66 -5.98 23.37
C PHE A 159 -10.51 -6.97 23.10
N TYR A 160 -9.39 -6.83 23.83
CA TYR A 160 -8.24 -7.74 23.68
C TYR A 160 -8.50 -9.10 24.32
N LYS A 161 -9.20 -9.16 25.46
CA LYS A 161 -9.63 -10.42 26.08
C LYS A 161 -10.57 -11.24 25.18
N VAL A 162 -11.45 -10.57 24.45
CA VAL A 162 -12.34 -11.22 23.46
C VAL A 162 -11.55 -11.71 22.23
N TYR A 163 -10.49 -11.01 21.83
CA TYR A 163 -9.60 -11.47 20.75
C TYR A 163 -8.78 -12.70 21.17
N GLN A 164 -8.31 -12.73 22.42
CA GLN A 164 -7.48 -13.81 22.96
C GLN A 164 -8.29 -15.09 23.25
N SER A 165 -9.54 -14.97 23.70
CA SER A 165 -10.44 -16.14 23.84
C SER A 165 -10.81 -16.77 22.50
N LEU A 166 -10.72 -16.00 21.41
CA LEU A 166 -10.90 -16.48 20.03
C LEU A 166 -9.58 -16.97 19.38
N SER A 167 -8.43 -16.81 20.04
CA SER A 167 -7.13 -17.27 19.54
C SER A 167 -6.62 -18.60 20.07
N GLY A 168 -7.38 -19.27 20.96
CA GLY A 168 -7.07 -20.65 21.34
C GLY A 168 -5.72 -20.83 22.07
N GLU A 169 -5.10 -19.75 22.55
CA GLU A 169 -3.95 -19.80 23.46
C GLU A 169 -4.42 -19.50 24.89
N GLY A 170 -5.45 -20.23 25.31
CA GLY A 170 -6.12 -20.03 26.60
C GLY A 170 -6.67 -21.32 27.19
N SER A 171 -6.00 -22.45 26.93
CA SER A 171 -6.21 -23.68 27.68
C SER A 171 -4.87 -24.37 27.94
N LEU A 172 -4.11 -23.80 28.87
CA LEU A 172 -3.56 -24.42 30.09
C LEU A 172 -2.47 -23.50 30.66
#